data_AF-A0A958ALH4-F1
#
_entry.id   AF-A0A958ALH4-F1
#
_cell.length_a   1.000
_cell.length_b   1.000
_cell.length_c   1.000
_cell.angle_alpha   90.00
_cell.angle_beta   90.00
_cell.angle_gamma   90.00
#
_symmetry.space_group_name_H-M   'P 1'
#
loop_
_entity.id
_entity.type
_entity.pdbx_description
1 polymer ?
#
loop_
_entity_poly.entity_id
_entity_poly.type
_entity_poly.pdbx_seq_one_letter_code
_entity_poly.pdbx_strand_id
1 'polypeptide(L)' 'MRIILYLGKGGVGKTTVAAASALRSAQLGYRTLVVSTDIAHSLADSLDMNLDSKPVEIASNLYAQEI' A
#
# COMPACT_ATOMS: atom_id res chain seq x y z
N MET A 1 -8.60 9.84 11.52
CA MET A 1 -8.24 9.16 10.26
C MET A 1 -7.35 10.11 9.46
N ARG A 2 -6.20 9.65 8.97
CA ARG A 2 -5.26 10.45 8.15
C ARG A 2 -5.11 9.79 6.78
N ILE A 3 -5.16 10.58 5.72
CA ILE A 3 -5.01 10.10 4.33
C ILE A 3 -3.73 10.71 3.77
N ILE A 4 -2.91 9.88 3.12
CA ILE A 4 -1.69 10.29 2.42
C ILE A 4 -1.82 9.83 0.98
N LEU A 5 -1.77 10.77 0.03
CA LEU A 5 -1.91 10.50 -1.40
C LEU A 5 -0.56 10.64 -2.09
N TYR A 6 -0.14 9.60 -2.82
CA TYR A 6 1.09 9.59 -3.61
C TYR A 6 0.75 9.81 -5.09
N LEU A 7 1.03 11.00 -5.60
CA LEU A 7 0.74 11.41 -6.98
C LEU A 7 2.03 11.66 -7.77
N GLY A 8 1.99 11.46 -9.07
CA GLY A 8 3.14 11.62 -9.96
C GLY A 8 3.05 10.78 -11.23
N LYS A 9 3.98 11.00 -12.16
CA LYS A 9 4.04 10.28 -13.45
C LYS A 9 4.27 8.77 -13.25
N GLY A 10 4.10 7.99 -14.32
CA GLY A 10 4.47 6.56 -14.31
C GLY A 10 5.96 6.36 -14.02
N GLY A 11 6.31 5.31 -13.27
CA GLY A 11 7.71 4.93 -13.01
C GLY A 11 8.48 5.77 -11.97
N VAL A 12 7.88 6.80 -11.36
CA VAL A 12 8.58 7.65 -10.35
C VAL A 12 8.66 7.03 -8.93
N GLY A 13 8.23 5.77 -8.76
CA GLY A 13 8.32 5.06 -7.48
C GLY A 13 7.18 5.28 -6.48
N LYS A 14 6.02 5.78 -6.92
CA LYS A 14 4.85 6.06 -6.05
C LYS A 14 4.45 4.86 -5.18
N THR A 15 4.31 3.70 -5.81
CA THR A 15 3.88 2.47 -5.14
C THR A 15 4.88 2.02 -4.09
N THR A 16 6.17 2.07 -4.42
CA THR A 16 7.26 1.75 -3.49
C THR A 16 7.24 2.67 -2.28
N VAL A 17 7.10 3.98 -2.48
CA VAL A 17 7.06 4.95 -1.37
C VAL A 17 5.78 4.79 -0.54
N ALA A 18 4.63 4.51 -1.18
CA ALA A 18 3.37 4.25 -0.49
C ALA A 18 3.47 3.01 0.42
N ALA A 19 3.98 1.89 -0.11
CA ALA A 19 4.20 0.66 0.65
C ALA A 19 5.18 0.87 1.81
N ALA A 20 6.32 1.53 1.57
CA ALA A 20 7.31 1.81 2.61
C ALA A 20 6.77 2.72 3.72
N SER A 21 5.98 3.74 3.35
CA SER A 21 5.37 4.66 4.31
C SER A 21 4.28 3.98 5.14
N ALA A 22 3.52 3.07 4.52
CA ALA A 22 2.51 2.29 5.21
C ALA A 22 3.16 1.33 6.22
N LEU A 23 4.21 0.61 5.81
CA LEU A 23 4.99 -0.25 6.69
C LEU A 23 5.57 0.54 7.87
N ARG A 24 6.16 1.70 7.61
CA ARG A 24 6.70 2.56 8.68
C ARG A 24 5.60 3.02 9.64
N SER A 25 4.42 3.37 9.14
CA SER A 25 3.29 3.80 9.97
C SER A 25 2.79 2.67 10.86
N ALA A 26 2.69 1.45 10.33
CA ALA A 26 2.34 0.26 11.11
C ALA A 26 3.36 -0.04 12.22
N GLN A 27 4.66 0.06 11.91
CA GLN A 27 5.74 -0.09 12.89
C GLN A 27 5.71 0.96 14.01
N LEU A 28 5.15 2.14 13.74
CA LEU A 28 4.94 3.19 14.75
C LEU A 28 3.68 2.96 15.61
N GLY A 29 2.98 1.85 15.41
CA GLY A 29 1.79 1.46 16.18
C GLY A 29 0.47 1.98 15.59
N TYR A 30 0.49 2.56 14.39
CA TYR A 30 -0.75 3.01 13.73
C TYR A 30 -1.38 1.87 12.93
N ARG A 31 -2.68 1.65 13.12
CA ARG A 31 -3.46 0.81 12.20
C ARG A 31 -3.46 1.46 10.81
N THR A 32 -2.85 0.78 9.85
CA THR A 32 -2.52 1.34 8.55
C THR A 32 -3.08 0.47 7.43
N LEU A 33 -3.70 1.10 6.43
CA LEU A 33 -4.16 0.48 5.19
C LEU A 33 -3.43 1.16 4.02
N VAL A 34 -2.75 0.37 3.18
CA VAL A 34 -2.24 0.81 1.88
C VAL A 34 -3.18 0.34 0.79
N VAL A 35 -3.56 1.26 -0.10
CA VAL A 35 -4.48 0.99 -1.21
C VAL A 35 -3.82 1.41 -2.51
N SER A 36 -3.88 0.54 -3.52
CA SER A 36 -3.57 0.89 -4.91
C SER A 36 -4.85 0.88 -5.73
N THR A 37 -5.01 1.89 -6.59
CA THR A 37 -6.08 1.99 -7.60
C THR A 37 -5.50 1.97 -9.01
N ASP A 38 -4.25 1.52 -9.15
CA ASP A 38 -3.55 1.45 -10.43
C ASP A 38 -3.91 0.14 -11.14
N ILE A 39 -4.25 0.23 -12.43
CA ILE A 39 -4.59 -0.92 -13.28
C ILE A 39 -3.38 -1.86 -13.43
N ALA A 40 -2.16 -1.34 -13.24
CA ALA A 40 -0.92 -2.08 -13.44
C ALA A 40 -0.57 -3.08 -12.32
N HIS A 41 -1.47 -3.36 -11.37
CA HIS A 41 -1.29 -4.29 -10.24
C HIS A 41 0.03 -4.12 -9.46
N SER A 42 0.55 -2.90 -9.45
CA SER A 42 1.94 -2.65 -9.03
C SER A 42 2.18 -2.81 -7.53
N LEU A 43 1.13 -2.79 -6.71
CA LEU A 43 1.26 -2.96 -5.26
C LEU A 43 1.36 -4.44 -4.90
N ALA A 44 0.52 -5.29 -5.51
CA ALA A 44 0.65 -6.74 -5.45
C ALA A 44 2.08 -7.19 -5.84
N ASP A 45 2.59 -6.68 -6.97
CA ASP A 45 3.96 -6.95 -7.43
C ASP A 45 5.03 -6.47 -6.43
N SER A 46 4.85 -5.26 -5.87
CA SER A 46 5.82 -4.69 -4.90
C SER A 46 5.87 -5.47 -3.59
N LEU A 47 4.78 -6.16 -3.24
CA LEU A 47 4.66 -6.92 -2.01
C LEU A 47 4.90 -8.42 -2.21
N ASP A 48 5.04 -8.88 -3.46
CA ASP A 48 5.10 -10.30 -3.84
C ASP A 48 3.90 -11.10 -3.29
N MET A 49 2.71 -10.50 -3.38
CA MET A 49 1.46 -11.05 -2.84
C MET A 49 0.29 -10.78 -3.77
N ASN A 50 -0.62 -11.76 -3.90
CA ASN A 50 -1.88 -11.54 -4.59
C ASN A 50 -2.82 -10.69 -3.73
N LEU A 51 -3.19 -9.51 -4.23
CA LEU A 51 -4.17 -8.63 -3.61
C LEU A 51 -5.47 -8.62 -4.39
N ASP A 52 -6.58 -8.46 -3.68
CA ASP A 52 -7.90 -8.29 -4.27
C ASP A 52 -8.59 -7.03 -3.69
N SER A 53 -9.85 -6.86 -4.07
CA SER A 53 -10.68 -5.75 -3.60
C SER A 53 -11.01 -5.82 -2.11
N LYS A 54 -10.60 -6.85 -1.37
CA LYS A 54 -10.76 -6.95 0.08
C LYS A 54 -9.42 -6.66 0.77
N PRO A 55 -9.42 -5.82 1.81
CA PRO A 55 -8.21 -5.63 2.61
C PRO A 55 -7.73 -6.94 3.24
N VAL A 56 -6.45 -7.25 3.04
CA VAL A 56 -5.76 -8.40 3.64
C VAL A 56 -4.69 -7.89 4.60
N GLU A 57 -4.55 -8.52 5.77
CA GLU A 57 -3.46 -8.23 6.70
C GLU A 57 -2.15 -8.83 6.17
N ILE A 58 -1.14 -7.98 5.97
CA ILE A 58 0.17 -8.39 5.41
C ILE A 58 1.29 -8.31 6.46
N ALA A 59 1.08 -7.56 7.53
CA ALA A 59 1.95 -7.51 8.72
C ALA A 59 1.15 -6.97 9.91
N SER A 60 1.73 -7.03 11.11
CA SER A 60 1.08 -6.49 12.31
C SER A 60 0.67 -5.02 12.11
N ASN A 61 -0.63 -4.73 12.27
CA ASN A 61 -1.24 -3.42 12.06
C ASN A 61 -1.17 -2.87 10.63
N LEU A 62 -0.82 -3.69 9.63
CA LEU A 62 -0.70 -3.30 8.23
C LEU A 62 -1.60 -4.15 7.34
N TYR A 63 -2.48 -3.47 6.63
CA TYR A 63 -3.38 -4.05 5.65
C TYR A 63 -3.06 -3.51 4.26
N ALA A 64 -3.24 -4.35 3.23
CA ALA A 64 -3.10 -3.97 1.83
C ALA A 64 -4.37 -4.33 1.06
N GLN A 65 -4.71 -3.51 0.06
CA GLN A 65 -5.86 -3.69 -0.81
C GLN A 65 -5.52 -3.17 -2.21
N GLU A 66 -6.06 -3.82 -3.23
CA GLU A 66 -5.94 -3.37 -4.60
C GLU A 66 -7.32 -3.38 -5.28
N ILE A 67 -7.67 -2.27 -5.95
CA ILE A 67 -8.98 -2.05 -6.56
C ILE A 67 -8.84 -1.89 -8.06
#